data_AF-A0A1E3NDW1-F1
#
_entry.id   AF-A0A1E3NDW1-F1
#
_cell.length_a   1.000
_cell.length_b   1.000
_cell.length_c   1.000
_cell.angle_alpha   90.00
_cell.angle_beta   90.00
_cell.angle_gamma   90.00
#
_symmetry.space_group_name_H-M   'P 1'
#
loop_
_entity.id
_entity.type
_entity.pdbx_description
1 polymer ?
#
loop_
_entity_poly.entity_id
_entity_poly.type
_entity_poly.pdbx_seq_one_letter_code
_entity_poly.pdbx_strand_id
1 'polypeptide(L)'
;MEETKLTQDEISLYDRQIRLWGMEAQTNLRNSNILVINLTGVGVEIVKNLTLGGVGSLTLMDSSTLKEQELNSNFFVDKSQIGMLKVDASKNRIQDMNPRVQFKSDSRDWEDLGEEEFCKYQLIVCTGLNSSQVSKLNKISRKISIPLIACCVHGMYGLIFNDLIKCQSWIKLEKSALREVGDIDMVSKILALEEVTENDVELQKVLVENEYRSWDELSGRFLDAQLPTDKKKKKRVNPALVSLLALLELPGTYLNKDIEDVVIERDLLDAKIGKVLEKYNLPSSIQMDDTSLERFIKNAYCEYQPTNAIVGGVVSQDIINMLVHKEVPINNVSVIDGFNCEMPVYNL
;
A
#
# COMPACT_ATOMS: atom_id res chain seq x y z
N MET A 1 12.91 24.88 -11.05
CA MET A 1 13.53 24.53 -9.76
C MET A 1 14.91 24.01 -10.08
N GLU A 2 15.97 24.57 -9.49
CA GLU A 2 17.31 23.98 -9.61
C GLU A 2 17.27 22.57 -9.02
N GLU A 3 17.74 21.57 -9.78
CA GLU A 3 17.99 20.23 -9.26
C GLU A 3 19.07 20.33 -8.17
N THR A 4 18.63 20.30 -6.92
CA THR A 4 19.54 20.27 -5.78
C THR A 4 20.31 18.95 -5.82
N LYS A 5 21.56 19.00 -6.25
CA LYS A 5 22.46 17.83 -6.23
C LYS A 5 22.60 17.33 -4.79
N LEU A 6 22.57 16.01 -4.63
CA LEU A 6 22.84 15.35 -3.34
C LEU A 6 24.20 15.78 -2.79
N THR A 7 24.25 16.05 -1.50
CA THR A 7 25.49 16.37 -0.80
C THR A 7 26.41 15.16 -0.71
N GLN A 8 27.72 15.36 -0.51
CA GLN A 8 28.67 14.26 -0.39
C GLN A 8 28.33 13.31 0.78
N ASP A 9 27.83 13.88 1.89
CA ASP A 9 27.39 13.11 3.06
C ASP A 9 26.15 12.26 2.74
N GLU A 10 25.19 12.80 1.96
CA GLU A 10 24.03 12.03 1.49
C GLU A 10 24.44 10.90 0.54
N ILE A 11 25.39 11.15 -0.36
CA ILE A 11 25.92 10.11 -1.26
C ILE A 11 26.57 8.99 -0.45
N SER A 12 27.35 9.32 0.58
CA SER A 12 27.97 8.32 1.44
C SER A 12 26.94 7.53 2.27
N LEU A 13 25.89 8.19 2.77
CA LEU A 13 24.84 7.56 3.57
C LEU A 13 24.01 6.59 2.73
N TYR A 14 23.63 7.01 1.52
CA TYR A 14 22.77 6.26 0.62
C TYR A 14 23.56 5.43 -0.40
N ASP A 15 24.86 5.22 -0.24
CA ASP A 15 25.73 4.55 -1.24
C ASP A 15 25.15 3.19 -1.68
N ARG A 16 24.69 2.35 -0.74
CA ARG A 16 24.08 1.05 -1.06
C ARG A 16 22.78 1.18 -1.84
N GLN A 17 21.96 2.17 -1.49
CA GLN A 17 20.69 2.47 -2.13
C GLN A 17 20.91 3.01 -3.55
N ILE A 18 21.83 3.97 -3.70
CA ILE A 18 22.26 4.54 -4.99
C ILE A 18 22.83 3.45 -5.91
N ARG A 19 23.59 2.49 -5.40
CA ARG A 19 24.06 1.35 -6.21
C ARG A 19 22.91 0.49 -6.75
N LEU A 20 21.81 0.40 -6.00
CA LEU A 20 20.64 -0.36 -6.39
C LEU A 20 19.79 0.40 -7.41
N TRP A 21 19.35 1.63 -7.09
CA TRP A 21 18.40 2.36 -7.91
C TRP A 21 18.99 3.47 -8.80
N GLY A 22 20.17 3.99 -8.49
CA GLY A 22 20.86 5.05 -9.24
C GLY A 22 20.77 6.42 -8.55
N MET A 23 21.59 7.36 -9.01
CA MET A 23 21.67 8.72 -8.45
C MET A 23 20.41 9.55 -8.71
N GLU A 24 19.81 9.42 -9.90
CA GLU A 24 18.58 10.12 -10.28
C GLU A 24 17.41 9.66 -9.40
N ALA A 25 17.28 8.35 -9.21
CA ALA A 25 16.30 7.75 -8.31
C ALA A 25 16.40 8.31 -6.88
N GLN A 26 17.61 8.40 -6.33
CA GLN A 26 17.80 8.97 -4.99
C GLN A 26 17.48 10.47 -4.95
N THR A 27 17.77 11.22 -6.02
CA THR A 27 17.39 12.63 -6.14
C THR A 27 15.86 12.81 -6.18
N ASN A 28 15.14 11.95 -6.90
CA ASN A 28 13.67 11.96 -6.93
C ASN A 28 13.07 11.66 -5.55
N LEU A 29 13.61 10.66 -4.84
CA LEU A 29 13.23 10.39 -3.45
C LEU A 29 13.49 11.61 -2.55
N ARG A 30 14.67 12.23 -2.67
CA ARG A 30 15.04 13.40 -1.85
C ARG A 30 14.15 14.62 -2.08
N ASN A 31 13.56 14.74 -3.27
CA ASN A 31 12.63 15.80 -3.64
C ASN A 31 11.16 15.44 -3.35
N SER A 32 10.90 14.26 -2.80
CA SER A 32 9.53 13.79 -2.63
C SER A 32 8.82 14.38 -1.41
N ASN A 33 7.49 14.53 -1.50
CA ASN A 33 6.65 14.95 -0.37
C ASN A 33 5.44 14.02 -0.22
N ILE A 34 5.43 13.24 0.86
CA ILE A 34 4.47 12.14 1.05
C ILE A 34 3.59 12.44 2.28
N LEU A 35 2.29 12.21 2.15
CA LEU A 35 1.35 12.20 3.26
C LEU A 35 1.07 10.75 3.68
N VAL A 36 1.20 10.45 4.97
CA VAL A 36 0.74 9.19 5.58
C VAL A 36 -0.41 9.51 6.54
N ILE A 37 -1.56 8.86 6.31
CA ILE A 37 -2.78 8.99 7.11
C ILE A 37 -2.94 7.75 7.99
N ASN A 38 -3.10 8.00 9.29
CA ASN A 38 -3.10 7.06 10.40
C ASN A 38 -1.74 6.36 10.60
N LEU A 39 -1.32 6.28 11.86
CA LEU A 39 -0.14 5.56 12.33
C LEU A 39 -0.57 4.25 12.99
N THR A 40 -1.12 3.32 12.19
CA THR A 40 -1.31 1.93 12.64
C THR A 40 0.03 1.19 12.61
N GLY A 41 0.08 -0.07 13.05
CA GLY A 41 1.29 -0.89 13.02
C GLY A 41 1.93 -1.02 11.63
N VAL A 42 1.14 -1.15 10.57
CA VAL A 42 1.68 -1.08 9.19
C VAL A 42 2.13 0.33 8.82
N GLY A 43 1.44 1.37 9.29
CA GLY A 43 1.85 2.76 9.11
C GLY A 43 3.21 3.06 9.75
N VAL A 44 3.49 2.49 10.92
CA VAL A 44 4.79 2.58 11.61
C VAL A 44 5.91 2.04 10.73
N GLU A 45 5.72 0.87 10.13
CA GLU A 45 6.68 0.24 9.23
C GLU A 45 6.90 1.05 7.94
N ILE A 46 5.83 1.61 7.38
CA ILE A 46 5.91 2.50 6.21
C ILE A 46 6.71 3.77 6.54
N VAL A 47 6.35 4.47 7.62
CA VAL A 47 7.05 5.68 8.07
C VAL A 47 8.54 5.41 8.31
N LYS A 48 8.87 4.29 8.97
CA LYS A 48 10.26 3.87 9.18
C LYS A 48 11.01 3.71 7.86
N ASN A 49 10.46 2.93 6.93
CA ASN A 49 11.10 2.62 5.66
C ASN A 49 11.26 3.86 4.77
N LEU A 50 10.25 4.72 4.68
CA LEU A 50 10.35 5.98 3.92
C LEU A 50 11.37 6.94 4.53
N THR A 51 11.40 7.05 5.85
CA THR A 51 12.36 7.91 6.57
C THR A 51 13.80 7.41 6.35
N LEU A 52 14.05 6.11 6.46
CA LEU A 52 15.36 5.51 6.19
C LEU A 52 15.73 5.51 4.69
N GLY A 53 14.74 5.49 3.80
CA GLY A 53 14.91 5.64 2.35
C GLY A 53 15.29 7.06 1.92
N GLY A 54 15.18 8.03 2.82
CA GLY A 54 15.62 9.40 2.58
C GLY A 54 14.66 10.21 1.72
N VAL A 55 13.35 9.99 1.88
CA VAL A 55 12.33 10.84 1.24
C VAL A 55 12.49 12.31 1.64
N GLY A 56 12.09 13.24 0.78
CA GLY A 56 12.32 14.66 1.04
C GLY A 56 11.58 15.20 2.26
N SER A 57 10.27 14.97 2.29
CA SER A 57 9.34 15.40 3.33
C SER A 57 8.31 14.30 3.57
N LEU A 58 8.00 14.08 4.85
CA LEU A 58 7.00 13.12 5.29
C LEU A 58 6.07 13.82 6.29
N THR A 59 4.81 14.01 5.90
CA THR A 59 3.77 14.43 6.84
C THR A 59 3.03 13.20 7.34
N LEU A 60 3.02 13.01 8.66
CA LEU A 60 2.18 12.04 9.33
C LEU A 60 0.94 12.73 9.91
N MET A 61 -0.23 12.24 9.52
CA MET A 61 -1.51 12.70 10.01
C MET A 61 -2.21 11.59 10.81
N ASP A 62 -2.47 11.84 12.09
CA ASP A 62 -3.24 10.93 12.94
C ASP A 62 -3.85 11.72 14.10
N SER A 63 -5.18 11.69 14.23
CA SER A 63 -5.94 12.41 15.25
C SER A 63 -6.05 11.65 16.58
N SER A 64 -5.51 10.44 16.65
CA SER A 64 -5.69 9.53 17.78
C SER A 64 -4.62 9.62 18.86
N THR A 65 -4.99 9.16 20.05
CA THR A 65 -4.10 9.02 21.19
C THR A 65 -3.52 7.61 21.25
N LEU A 66 -2.29 7.52 21.76
CA LEU A 66 -1.58 6.27 21.95
C LEU A 66 -2.23 5.42 23.04
N LYS A 67 -2.57 4.18 22.71
CA LYS A 67 -3.09 3.16 23.61
C LYS A 67 -2.03 2.10 23.95
N GLU A 68 -2.23 1.37 25.05
CA GLU A 68 -1.28 0.35 25.51
C GLU A 68 -1.10 -0.79 24.48
N GLN A 69 -2.18 -1.23 23.83
CA GLN A 69 -2.14 -2.32 22.84
C GLN A 69 -1.18 -2.04 21.66
N GLU A 70 -0.94 -0.76 21.37
CA GLU A 70 -0.16 -0.29 20.22
C GLU A 70 1.35 -0.29 20.50
N LEU A 71 1.77 -0.44 21.76
CA LEU A 71 3.19 -0.62 22.11
C LEU A 71 3.79 -1.88 21.48
N ASN A 72 2.95 -2.85 21.10
CA ASN A 72 3.39 -4.10 20.46
C ASN A 72 3.76 -3.92 18.98
N SER A 73 3.24 -2.86 18.33
CA SER A 73 3.42 -2.62 16.91
C SER A 73 4.00 -1.25 16.55
N ASN A 74 4.03 -0.33 17.53
CA ASN A 74 4.62 1.00 17.38
C ASN A 74 5.94 1.12 18.15
N PHE A 75 7.06 0.87 17.46
CA PHE A 75 8.40 1.02 18.02
C PHE A 75 8.88 2.49 18.09
N PHE A 76 8.07 3.48 17.70
CA PHE A 76 8.42 4.90 17.86
C PHE A 76 8.11 5.47 19.24
N VAL A 77 7.44 4.70 20.10
CA VAL A 77 6.93 5.19 21.38
C VAL A 77 7.34 4.31 22.56
N ASP A 78 7.14 4.83 23.77
CA ASP A 78 7.33 4.13 25.04
C ASP A 78 6.05 4.14 25.89
N LYS A 79 5.99 3.23 26.87
CA LYS A 79 4.89 3.15 27.85
C LYS A 79 4.61 4.47 28.58
N SER A 80 5.62 5.32 28.79
CA SER A 80 5.45 6.62 29.44
C SER A 80 4.68 7.65 28.60
N GLN A 81 4.45 7.36 27.32
CA GLN A 81 3.76 8.27 26.37
C GLN A 81 2.30 7.86 26.12
N ILE A 82 1.80 6.82 26.78
CA ILE A 82 0.39 6.41 26.68
C ILE A 82 -0.51 7.61 27.00
N GLY A 83 -1.55 7.82 26.17
CA GLY A 83 -2.49 8.93 26.27
C GLY A 83 -2.05 10.20 25.53
N MET A 84 -0.80 10.30 25.07
CA MET A 84 -0.38 11.38 24.16
C MET A 84 -0.93 11.14 22.75
N LEU A 85 -1.04 12.20 21.94
CA LEU A 85 -1.30 12.05 20.50
C LEU A 85 -0.18 11.23 19.85
N LYS A 86 -0.55 10.26 19.00
CA LYS A 86 0.43 9.36 18.37
C LYS A 86 1.48 10.10 17.55
N VAL A 87 1.05 11.12 16.81
CA VAL A 87 1.94 11.94 15.98
C VAL A 87 2.98 12.67 16.81
N ASP A 88 2.62 13.14 18.00
CA ASP A 88 3.53 13.85 18.90
C ASP A 88 4.45 12.89 19.64
N ALA A 89 3.91 11.75 20.11
CA ALA A 89 4.69 10.73 20.79
C ALA A 89 5.78 10.14 19.89
N SER A 90 5.50 9.98 18.59
CA SER A 90 6.40 9.32 17.63
C SER A 90 7.43 10.28 17.01
N LYS A 91 7.17 11.60 17.06
CA LYS A 91 7.91 12.64 16.31
C LYS A 91 9.42 12.58 16.48
N ASN A 92 9.89 12.54 17.72
CA ASN A 92 11.33 12.60 18.00
C ASN A 92 12.04 11.36 17.47
N ARG A 93 11.51 10.16 17.74
CA ARG A 93 12.13 8.92 17.25
C ARG A 93 12.16 8.86 15.73
N ILE A 94 11.10 9.27 15.04
CA ILE A 94 11.07 9.33 13.58
C ILE A 94 12.15 10.29 13.07
N GLN A 95 12.23 11.50 13.62
CA GLN A 95 13.22 12.50 13.18
C GLN A 95 14.66 12.05 13.45
N ASP A 96 14.91 11.36 14.57
CA ASP A 96 16.21 10.81 14.94
C ASP A 96 16.70 9.72 13.98
N MET A 97 15.78 8.97 13.34
CA MET A 97 16.15 7.96 12.34
C MET A 97 16.88 8.57 11.14
N ASN A 98 16.42 9.75 10.69
CA ASN A 98 17.03 10.46 9.59
C ASN A 98 16.78 11.98 9.68
N PRO A 99 17.73 12.75 10.24
CA PRO A 99 17.63 14.21 10.37
C PRO A 99 17.47 14.98 9.05
N ARG A 100 17.70 14.33 7.91
CA ARG A 100 17.63 14.96 6.58
C ARG A 100 16.21 14.96 5.99
N VAL A 101 15.35 14.07 6.48
CA VAL A 101 13.94 13.99 6.11
C VAL A 101 13.19 15.07 6.88
N GLN A 102 12.43 15.90 6.17
CA GLN A 102 11.57 16.89 6.80
C GLN A 102 10.31 16.22 7.33
N PHE A 103 10.30 15.87 8.62
CA PHE A 103 9.15 15.28 9.25
C PHE A 103 8.16 16.33 9.76
N LYS A 104 6.86 16.14 9.50
CA LYS A 104 5.77 17.00 9.99
C LYS A 104 4.70 16.13 10.64
N SER A 105 4.23 16.54 11.81
CA SER A 105 3.06 15.96 12.46
C SER A 105 1.83 16.84 12.23
N ASP A 106 0.68 16.21 11.98
CA ASP A 106 -0.62 16.87 11.91
C ASP A 106 -1.63 16.02 12.72
N SER A 107 -2.22 16.60 13.76
CA SER A 107 -3.14 15.89 14.65
C SER A 107 -4.61 16.06 14.27
N ARG A 108 -4.91 16.70 13.13
CA ARG A 108 -6.27 16.83 12.61
C ARG A 108 -6.74 15.51 12.01
N ASP A 109 -8.05 15.33 11.92
CA ASP A 109 -8.60 14.27 11.08
C ASP A 109 -8.41 14.66 9.61
N TRP A 110 -8.06 13.70 8.76
CA TRP A 110 -7.92 13.95 7.33
C TRP A 110 -9.25 14.37 6.69
N GLU A 111 -10.37 13.98 7.28
CA GLU A 111 -11.70 14.36 6.83
C GLU A 111 -12.01 15.85 7.05
N ASP A 112 -11.24 16.53 7.93
CA ASP A 112 -11.37 17.97 8.19
C ASP A 112 -10.58 18.84 7.19
N LEU A 113 -9.76 18.22 6.33
CA LEU A 113 -8.94 18.94 5.37
C LEU A 113 -9.72 19.38 4.12
N GLY A 114 -9.39 20.56 3.61
CA GLY A 114 -9.79 20.96 2.27
C GLY A 114 -9.02 20.18 1.19
N GLU A 115 -9.63 19.93 0.03
CA GLU A 115 -8.98 19.25 -1.11
C GLU A 115 -7.65 19.93 -1.50
N GLU A 116 -7.59 21.26 -1.43
CA GLU A 116 -6.41 22.06 -1.77
C GLU A 116 -5.20 21.77 -0.86
N GLU A 117 -5.43 21.34 0.39
CA GLU A 117 -4.36 21.03 1.33
C GLU A 117 -3.60 19.76 0.94
N PHE A 118 -4.22 18.88 0.12
CA PHE A 118 -3.59 17.67 -0.38
C PHE A 118 -2.70 17.91 -1.60
N CYS A 119 -2.93 18.99 -2.36
CA CYS A 119 -2.20 19.31 -3.61
C CYS A 119 -0.69 19.52 -3.43
N LYS A 120 -0.22 19.73 -2.19
CA LYS A 120 1.20 19.88 -1.88
C LYS A 120 1.95 18.55 -1.82
N TYR A 121 1.25 17.43 -1.75
CA TYR A 121 1.84 16.09 -1.70
C TYR A 121 1.91 15.48 -3.09
N GLN A 122 2.87 14.58 -3.30
CA GLN A 122 2.97 13.79 -4.53
C GLN A 122 2.34 12.40 -4.39
N LEU A 123 2.06 11.99 -3.16
CA LEU A 123 1.47 10.70 -2.85
C LEU A 123 0.75 10.77 -1.49
N ILE A 124 -0.41 10.13 -1.44
CA ILE A 124 -1.14 9.88 -0.21
C ILE A 124 -1.07 8.39 0.10
N VAL A 125 -0.72 8.05 1.34
CA VAL A 125 -0.75 6.68 1.85
C VAL A 125 -1.72 6.66 3.02
N CYS A 126 -2.71 5.77 3.03
CA CYS A 126 -3.63 5.64 4.15
C CYS A 126 -3.64 4.23 4.73
N THR A 127 -3.71 4.15 6.05
CA THR A 127 -3.69 2.88 6.78
C THR A 127 -4.96 2.68 7.61
N GLY A 128 -5.48 1.46 7.59
CA GLY A 128 -6.60 1.03 8.44
C GLY A 128 -7.97 1.69 8.17
N LEU A 129 -8.13 2.40 7.06
CA LEU A 129 -9.40 2.98 6.64
C LEU A 129 -10.39 1.89 6.17
N ASN A 130 -11.69 2.12 6.40
CA ASN A 130 -12.75 1.27 5.85
C ASN A 130 -13.05 1.61 4.37
N SER A 131 -13.88 0.80 3.70
CA SER A 131 -14.19 0.95 2.26
C SER A 131 -14.77 2.32 1.90
N SER A 132 -15.66 2.88 2.74
CA SER A 132 -16.26 4.20 2.52
C SER A 132 -15.21 5.32 2.60
N GLN A 133 -14.31 5.23 3.57
CA GLN A 133 -13.22 6.19 3.76
C GLN A 133 -12.20 6.11 2.63
N VAL A 134 -11.80 4.90 2.20
CA VAL A 134 -10.93 4.70 1.03
C VAL A 134 -11.59 5.27 -0.23
N SER A 135 -12.88 5.00 -0.46
CA SER A 135 -13.64 5.58 -1.58
C SER A 135 -13.62 7.11 -1.57
N LYS A 136 -13.93 7.73 -0.42
CA LYS A 136 -13.96 9.19 -0.23
C LYS A 136 -12.58 9.80 -0.53
N LEU A 137 -11.53 9.27 0.08
CA LEU A 137 -10.17 9.77 -0.11
C LEU A 137 -9.66 9.53 -1.54
N ASN A 138 -9.98 8.39 -2.15
CA ASN A 138 -9.57 8.07 -3.51
C ASN A 138 -10.20 9.02 -4.54
N LYS A 139 -11.49 9.37 -4.38
CA LYS A 139 -12.16 10.39 -5.18
C LYS A 139 -11.47 11.74 -5.08
N ILE A 140 -11.10 12.17 -3.88
CA ILE A 140 -10.34 13.40 -3.66
C ILE A 140 -9.01 13.30 -4.41
N SER A 141 -8.24 12.24 -4.17
CA SER A 141 -6.91 12.01 -4.77
C SER A 141 -6.95 12.08 -6.31
N ARG A 142 -7.94 11.42 -6.94
CA ARG A 142 -8.16 11.43 -8.39
C ARG A 142 -8.51 12.82 -8.90
N LYS A 143 -9.38 13.56 -8.20
CA LYS A 143 -9.79 14.91 -8.58
C LYS A 143 -8.61 15.88 -8.62
N ILE A 144 -7.67 15.75 -7.69
CA ILE A 144 -6.44 16.57 -7.61
C ILE A 144 -5.24 15.94 -8.33
N SER A 145 -5.42 14.79 -9.00
CA SER A 145 -4.37 14.04 -9.69
C SER A 145 -3.18 13.62 -8.82
N ILE A 146 -3.43 13.30 -7.55
CA ILE A 146 -2.43 12.75 -6.63
C ILE A 146 -2.68 11.24 -6.44
N PRO A 147 -1.67 10.38 -6.65
CA PRO A 147 -1.72 8.95 -6.33
C PRO A 147 -2.17 8.65 -4.89
N LEU A 148 -2.85 7.51 -4.71
CA LEU A 148 -3.24 6.97 -3.42
C LEU A 148 -2.76 5.52 -3.27
N ILE A 149 -2.21 5.17 -2.12
CA ILE A 149 -2.02 3.78 -1.69
C ILE A 149 -2.78 3.58 -0.38
N ALA A 150 -3.64 2.57 -0.31
CA ALA A 150 -4.35 2.16 0.89
C ALA A 150 -3.87 0.78 1.33
N CYS A 151 -3.68 0.58 2.64
CA CYS A 151 -3.39 -0.75 3.17
C CYS A 151 -3.94 -0.98 4.56
N CYS A 152 -4.10 -2.24 4.94
CA CYS A 152 -4.46 -2.63 6.29
C CYS A 152 -3.91 -4.00 6.65
N VAL A 153 -3.80 -4.26 7.96
CA VAL A 153 -3.38 -5.54 8.52
C VAL A 153 -4.43 -6.02 9.53
N HIS A 154 -4.69 -7.32 9.48
CA HIS A 154 -5.69 -8.03 10.26
C HIS A 154 -5.09 -9.38 10.69
N GLY A 155 -4.27 -9.35 11.73
CA GLY A 155 -3.52 -10.47 12.30
C GLY A 155 -2.52 -11.01 11.30
N MET A 156 -2.75 -12.25 10.84
CA MET A 156 -1.95 -12.88 9.78
C MET A 156 -2.38 -12.50 8.35
N TYR A 157 -3.38 -11.63 8.19
CA TYR A 157 -3.87 -11.18 6.88
C TYR A 157 -3.52 -9.71 6.62
N GLY A 158 -3.44 -9.32 5.36
CA GLY A 158 -3.27 -7.93 4.96
C GLY A 158 -3.83 -7.64 3.57
N LEU A 159 -4.19 -6.38 3.34
CA LEU A 159 -4.64 -5.89 2.04
C LEU A 159 -3.79 -4.69 1.64
N ILE A 160 -3.38 -4.65 0.38
CA ILE A 160 -2.76 -3.50 -0.27
C ILE A 160 -3.63 -3.14 -1.48
N PHE A 161 -3.94 -1.86 -1.64
CA PHE A 161 -4.60 -1.29 -2.79
C PHE A 161 -3.80 -0.09 -3.29
N ASN A 162 -3.41 -0.12 -4.56
CA ASN A 162 -2.72 0.96 -5.21
C ASN A 162 -3.65 1.62 -6.22
N ASP A 163 -3.76 2.94 -6.17
CA ASP A 163 -4.28 3.76 -7.24
C ASP A 163 -3.28 4.86 -7.59
N LEU A 164 -2.37 4.52 -8.49
CA LEU A 164 -1.33 5.45 -8.94
C LEU A 164 -1.79 6.34 -10.10
N ILE A 165 -3.08 6.31 -10.46
CA ILE A 165 -3.68 6.97 -11.62
C ILE A 165 -3.07 6.45 -12.94
N LYS A 166 -1.84 6.85 -13.24
CA LYS A 166 -1.00 6.34 -14.31
C LYS A 166 0.43 6.23 -13.80
N CYS A 167 1.04 5.06 -13.92
CA CYS A 167 2.43 4.86 -13.53
C CYS A 167 3.21 4.26 -14.70
N GLN A 168 4.34 4.90 -15.00
CA GLN A 168 5.30 4.42 -15.99
C GLN A 168 6.51 3.83 -15.27
N SER A 169 6.91 2.64 -15.69
CA SER A 169 8.03 1.93 -15.07
C SER A 169 8.84 1.19 -16.12
N TRP A 170 10.16 1.19 -15.93
CA TRP A 170 11.06 0.36 -16.72
C TRP A 170 11.17 -1.04 -16.13
N ILE A 171 10.96 -2.04 -16.97
CA ILE A 171 11.14 -3.46 -16.66
C ILE A 171 12.30 -3.99 -17.49
N LYS A 172 13.20 -4.74 -16.86
CA LYS A 172 14.25 -5.50 -17.56
C LYS A 172 13.78 -6.93 -17.75
N LEU A 173 13.75 -7.39 -18.99
CA LEU A 173 13.35 -8.74 -19.34
C LEU A 173 14.40 -9.39 -20.23
N GLU A 174 14.54 -10.71 -20.11
CA GLU A 174 15.33 -11.47 -21.07
C GLU A 174 14.74 -11.35 -22.48
N LYS A 175 15.61 -11.41 -23.49
CA LYS A 175 15.28 -11.32 -24.92
C LYS A 175 14.68 -12.63 -25.46
N SER A 176 13.77 -13.25 -24.70
CA SER A 176 13.20 -14.57 -25.01
C SER A 176 11.93 -14.51 -25.87
N ALA A 177 11.25 -13.36 -25.93
CA ALA A 177 10.02 -13.17 -26.70
C ALA A 177 10.07 -11.88 -27.53
N LEU A 178 9.46 -11.90 -28.71
CA LEU A 178 9.17 -10.69 -29.48
C LEU A 178 8.17 -9.84 -28.70
N ARG A 179 8.56 -8.60 -28.39
CA ARG A 179 7.71 -7.59 -27.75
C ARG A 179 7.58 -6.42 -28.71
N GLU A 180 6.39 -5.87 -28.80
CA GLU A 180 6.08 -4.72 -29.64
C GLU A 180 5.45 -3.62 -28.80
N VAL A 181 5.62 -2.38 -29.23
CA VAL A 181 4.94 -1.22 -28.64
C VAL A 181 3.44 -1.36 -28.91
N GLY A 182 2.63 -1.21 -27.87
CA GLY A 182 1.18 -1.42 -27.96
C GLY A 182 0.57 -1.92 -26.66
N ASP A 183 -0.72 -2.24 -26.73
CA ASP A 183 -1.50 -2.68 -25.58
C ASP A 183 -1.12 -4.12 -25.17
N ILE A 184 -0.87 -4.32 -23.88
CA ILE A 184 -0.65 -5.63 -23.26
C ILE A 184 -2.00 -6.22 -22.82
N ASP A 185 -2.79 -5.40 -22.13
CA ASP A 185 -4.13 -5.71 -21.66
C ASP A 185 -5.00 -4.44 -21.60
N MET A 186 -6.15 -4.50 -20.91
CA MET A 186 -7.09 -3.38 -20.85
C MET A 186 -6.56 -2.15 -20.11
N VAL A 187 -5.47 -2.27 -19.33
CA VAL A 187 -4.91 -1.18 -18.51
C VAL A 187 -3.41 -1.01 -18.64
N SER A 188 -2.73 -1.90 -19.35
CA SER A 188 -1.27 -1.91 -19.45
C SER A 188 -0.83 -1.83 -20.90
N LYS A 189 0.15 -0.97 -21.20
CA LYS A 189 0.73 -0.83 -22.55
C LYS A 189 2.24 -0.69 -22.51
N ILE A 190 2.90 -1.22 -23.54
CA ILE A 190 4.33 -0.98 -23.82
C ILE A 190 4.44 0.33 -24.59
N LEU A 191 5.21 1.27 -24.05
CA LEU A 191 5.48 2.57 -24.68
C LEU A 191 6.79 2.60 -25.46
N ALA A 192 7.81 1.92 -24.95
CA ALA A 192 9.15 1.91 -25.55
C ALA A 192 9.89 0.62 -25.24
N LEU A 193 10.84 0.30 -26.12
CA LEU A 193 11.73 -0.86 -26.01
C LEU A 193 13.16 -0.40 -26.26
N GLU A 194 14.08 -0.78 -25.39
CA GLU A 194 15.51 -0.50 -25.53
C GLU A 194 16.30 -1.80 -25.35
N GLU A 195 17.30 -2.02 -26.20
CA GLU A 195 18.23 -3.13 -26.04
C GLU A 195 19.38 -2.69 -25.13
N VAL A 196 19.70 -3.51 -24.12
CA VAL A 196 20.77 -3.22 -23.17
C VAL A 196 21.57 -4.49 -22.90
N THR A 197 22.89 -4.40 -23.02
CA THR A 197 23.80 -5.46 -22.60
C THR A 197 24.32 -5.15 -21.20
N GLU A 198 24.07 -6.03 -20.24
CA GLU A 198 24.60 -5.94 -18.87
C GLU A 198 25.30 -7.25 -18.52
N ASN A 199 26.57 -7.19 -18.11
CA ASN A 199 27.38 -8.36 -17.73
C ASN A 199 27.34 -9.50 -18.77
N ASP A 200 27.52 -9.15 -20.05
CA ASP A 200 27.47 -10.08 -21.21
C ASP A 200 26.10 -10.75 -21.45
N VAL A 201 25.04 -10.29 -20.78
CA VAL A 201 23.66 -10.72 -21.02
C VAL A 201 22.92 -9.66 -21.84
N GLU A 202 22.38 -10.07 -22.99
CA GLU A 202 21.45 -9.22 -23.77
C GLU A 202 20.08 -9.18 -23.09
N LEU A 203 19.73 -8.00 -22.60
CA LEU A 203 18.44 -7.71 -21.98
C LEU A 203 17.64 -6.75 -22.86
N GLN A 204 16.33 -6.77 -22.67
CA GLN A 204 15.42 -5.78 -23.22
C GLN A 204 14.81 -4.98 -22.07
N LYS A 205 15.03 -3.66 -22.08
CA LYS A 205 14.29 -2.73 -21.24
C LYS A 205 12.97 -2.38 -21.91
N VAL A 206 11.89 -2.52 -21.16
CA VAL A 206 10.52 -2.26 -21.61
C VAL A 206 9.93 -1.16 -20.74
N LEU A 207 9.54 -0.04 -21.34
CA LEU A 207 8.79 1.00 -20.65
C LEU A 207 7.31 0.61 -20.69
N VAL A 208 6.74 0.31 -19.53
CA VAL A 208 5.33 -0.05 -19.39
C VAL A 208 4.59 1.09 -18.70
N GLU A 209 3.46 1.50 -19.27
CA GLU A 209 2.49 2.37 -18.59
C GLU A 209 1.31 1.52 -18.11
N ASN A 210 0.97 1.66 -16.83
CA ASN A 210 -0.20 1.07 -16.21
C ASN A 210 -1.20 2.17 -15.84
N GLU A 211 -2.45 2.02 -16.26
CA GLU A 211 -3.57 2.86 -15.85
C GLU A 211 -4.34 2.18 -14.71
N TYR A 212 -4.29 2.80 -13.53
CA TYR A 212 -4.88 2.21 -12.34
C TYR A 212 -6.40 2.44 -12.32
N ARG A 213 -7.14 1.58 -11.62
CA ARG A 213 -8.58 1.71 -11.40
C ARG A 213 -8.85 2.33 -10.02
N SER A 214 -9.87 3.17 -9.94
CA SER A 214 -10.30 3.73 -8.66
C SER A 214 -10.97 2.68 -7.78
N TRP A 215 -11.06 2.91 -6.48
CA TRP A 215 -11.63 1.98 -5.51
C TRP A 215 -13.08 1.57 -5.86
N ASP A 216 -13.88 2.53 -6.32
CA ASP A 216 -15.29 2.30 -6.68
C ASP A 216 -15.44 1.51 -7.98
N GLU A 217 -14.42 1.52 -8.83
CA GLU A 217 -14.40 0.86 -10.13
C GLU A 217 -13.90 -0.59 -10.09
N LEU A 218 -13.37 -1.05 -8.94
CA LEU A 218 -12.92 -2.42 -8.74
C LEU A 218 -14.06 -3.41 -9.06
N SER A 219 -13.74 -4.44 -9.85
CA SER A 219 -14.75 -5.36 -10.41
C SER A 219 -14.19 -6.75 -10.69
N GLY A 220 -15.06 -7.69 -11.04
CA GLY A 220 -14.66 -9.03 -11.49
C GLY A 220 -14.11 -9.09 -12.93
N ARG A 221 -14.16 -7.98 -13.69
CA ARG A 221 -13.95 -8.00 -15.15
C ARG A 221 -12.58 -8.56 -15.55
N PHE A 222 -11.51 -8.16 -14.86
CA PHE A 222 -10.16 -8.65 -15.12
C PHE A 222 -10.00 -10.12 -14.72
N LEU A 223 -10.58 -10.51 -13.59
CA LEU A 223 -10.62 -11.90 -13.16
C LEU A 223 -11.36 -12.77 -14.17
N ASP A 224 -12.45 -12.29 -14.76
CA ASP A 224 -13.20 -13.01 -15.79
C ASP A 224 -12.36 -13.23 -17.06
N ALA A 225 -11.60 -12.21 -17.48
CA ALA A 225 -10.71 -12.32 -18.64
C ALA A 225 -9.56 -13.31 -18.39
N GLN A 226 -8.94 -13.28 -17.20
CA GLN A 226 -7.80 -14.13 -16.86
C GLN A 226 -8.21 -15.54 -16.43
N LEU A 227 -9.35 -15.67 -15.74
CA LEU A 227 -9.88 -16.87 -15.09
C LEU A 227 -11.34 -17.11 -15.51
N PRO A 228 -11.60 -17.48 -16.78
CA PRO A 228 -12.96 -17.48 -17.34
C PRO A 228 -13.89 -18.59 -16.81
N THR A 229 -13.41 -19.48 -15.94
CA THR A 229 -14.21 -20.58 -15.41
C THR A 229 -14.14 -20.62 -13.88
N ASP A 230 -15.23 -21.02 -13.24
CA ASP A 230 -15.29 -21.16 -11.78
C ASP A 230 -14.20 -22.07 -11.23
N LYS A 231 -13.86 -23.14 -11.97
CA LYS A 231 -12.75 -24.04 -11.62
C LYS A 231 -11.41 -23.31 -11.59
N LYS A 232 -11.15 -22.39 -12.52
CA LYS A 232 -9.92 -21.57 -12.54
C LYS A 232 -9.94 -20.54 -11.42
N LYS A 233 -11.07 -19.84 -11.22
CA LYS A 233 -11.26 -18.88 -10.13
C LYS A 233 -11.01 -19.54 -8.77
N LYS A 234 -11.66 -20.67 -8.49
CA LYS A 234 -11.47 -21.45 -7.26
C LYS A 234 -10.02 -21.86 -7.00
N LYS A 235 -9.23 -22.10 -8.06
CA LYS A 235 -7.82 -22.50 -7.93
C LYS A 235 -6.87 -21.33 -7.71
N ARG A 236 -7.23 -20.12 -8.15
CA ARG A 236 -6.30 -18.98 -8.26
C ARG A 236 -6.67 -17.77 -7.41
N VAL A 237 -7.94 -17.66 -7.00
CA VAL A 237 -8.41 -16.58 -6.11
C VAL A 237 -8.35 -17.09 -4.68
N ASN A 238 -7.48 -16.48 -3.88
CA ASN A 238 -7.34 -16.77 -2.46
C ASN A 238 -8.60 -16.27 -1.70
N PRO A 239 -9.22 -17.10 -0.84
CA PRO A 239 -10.39 -16.73 -0.05
C PRO A 239 -10.23 -15.44 0.79
N ALA A 240 -9.01 -15.15 1.25
CA ALA A 240 -8.70 -13.95 2.02
C ALA A 240 -9.03 -12.65 1.28
N LEU A 241 -8.98 -12.63 -0.05
CA LEU A 241 -9.41 -11.46 -0.84
C LEU A 241 -10.84 -11.07 -0.53
N VAL A 242 -11.74 -12.05 -0.57
CA VAL A 242 -13.18 -11.83 -0.39
C VAL A 242 -13.47 -11.43 1.05
N SER A 243 -12.87 -12.15 2.01
CA SER A 243 -13.06 -11.88 3.44
C SER A 243 -12.51 -10.51 3.86
N LEU A 244 -11.35 -10.08 3.35
CA LEU A 244 -10.78 -8.76 3.65
C LEU A 244 -11.61 -7.62 3.06
N LEU A 245 -12.01 -7.73 1.78
CA LEU A 245 -12.89 -6.73 1.17
C LEU A 245 -14.24 -6.63 1.90
N ALA A 246 -14.79 -7.77 2.34
CA ALA A 246 -16.02 -7.79 3.15
C ALA A 246 -15.83 -7.19 4.54
N LEU A 247 -14.67 -7.41 5.18
CA LEU A 247 -14.33 -6.83 6.49
C LEU A 247 -14.27 -5.30 6.42
N LEU A 248 -13.70 -4.74 5.34
CA LEU A 248 -13.65 -3.29 5.11
C LEU A 248 -15.03 -2.66 4.86
N GLU A 249 -16.04 -3.48 4.54
CA GLU A 249 -17.42 -3.05 4.35
C GLU A 249 -18.26 -3.09 5.63
N LEU A 250 -17.70 -3.57 6.75
CA LEU A 250 -18.39 -3.54 8.04
C LEU A 250 -18.56 -2.08 8.53
N PRO A 251 -19.68 -1.76 9.18
CA PRO A 251 -19.96 -0.40 9.64
C PRO A 251 -19.01 0.02 10.77
N GLY A 252 -18.63 1.30 10.74
CA GLY A 252 -17.78 1.92 11.75
C GLY A 252 -16.29 1.83 11.42
N THR A 253 -15.47 2.21 12.40
CA THR A 253 -14.01 2.04 12.35
C THR A 253 -13.55 1.28 13.58
N TYR A 254 -12.55 0.42 13.40
CA TYR A 254 -11.84 -0.24 14.49
C TYR A 254 -10.68 0.62 15.01
N LEU A 255 -10.28 1.64 14.23
CA LEU A 255 -9.26 2.58 14.64
C LEU A 255 -9.68 3.21 15.96
N ASN A 256 -8.73 3.26 16.90
CA ASN A 256 -8.88 3.86 18.22
C ASN A 256 -9.85 3.14 19.15
N LYS A 257 -10.29 1.93 18.82
CA LYS A 257 -11.00 1.04 19.75
C LYS A 257 -10.02 0.12 20.46
N ASP A 258 -10.32 -0.20 21.71
CA ASP A 258 -9.59 -1.27 22.41
C ASP A 258 -9.99 -2.61 21.78
N ILE A 259 -9.03 -3.50 21.59
CA ILE A 259 -9.24 -4.75 20.85
C ILE A 259 -10.34 -5.62 21.49
N GLU A 260 -10.49 -5.53 22.82
CA GLU A 260 -11.52 -6.20 23.60
C GLU A 260 -12.95 -5.73 23.26
N ASP A 261 -13.10 -4.49 22.77
CA ASP A 261 -14.38 -3.91 22.39
C ASP A 261 -14.76 -4.21 20.93
N VAL A 262 -13.85 -4.82 20.17
CA VAL A 262 -14.06 -5.10 18.75
C VAL A 262 -14.74 -6.44 18.58
N VAL A 263 -16.04 -6.41 18.26
CA VAL A 263 -16.85 -7.60 18.01
C VAL A 263 -17.28 -7.62 16.55
N ILE A 264 -17.06 -8.76 15.88
CA ILE A 264 -17.55 -9.01 14.54
C ILE A 264 -18.73 -9.97 14.61
N GLU A 265 -19.88 -9.49 14.19
CA GLU A 265 -21.05 -10.34 13.99
C GLU A 265 -20.84 -11.20 12.74
N ARG A 266 -20.77 -12.52 12.93
CA ARG A 266 -20.53 -13.48 11.85
C ARG A 266 -21.55 -13.35 10.72
N ASP A 267 -22.83 -13.26 11.05
CA ASP A 267 -23.91 -13.15 10.06
C ASP A 267 -23.77 -11.89 9.20
N LEU A 268 -23.31 -10.79 9.80
CA LEU A 268 -23.07 -9.55 9.08
C LEU A 268 -21.86 -9.68 8.15
N LEU A 269 -20.78 -10.32 8.60
CA LEU A 269 -19.61 -10.60 7.76
C LEU A 269 -19.96 -11.53 6.59
N ASP A 270 -20.70 -12.61 6.84
CA ASP A 270 -21.16 -13.54 5.80
C ASP A 270 -22.04 -12.82 4.76
N ALA A 271 -22.93 -11.92 5.20
CA ALA A 271 -23.73 -11.10 4.30
C ALA A 271 -22.86 -10.16 3.43
N LYS A 272 -21.78 -9.59 4.00
CA LYS A 272 -20.83 -8.76 3.24
C LYS A 272 -19.98 -9.59 2.27
N ILE A 273 -19.55 -10.79 2.67
CA ILE A 273 -18.86 -11.76 1.80
C ILE A 273 -19.72 -12.09 0.59
N GLY A 274 -21.01 -12.38 0.78
CA GLY A 274 -21.95 -12.63 -0.32
C GLY A 274 -22.01 -11.49 -1.34
N LYS A 275 -22.06 -10.24 -0.86
CA LYS A 275 -22.06 -9.04 -1.72
C LYS A 275 -20.76 -8.86 -2.49
N VAL A 276 -19.61 -9.16 -1.87
CA VAL A 276 -18.31 -9.13 -2.54
C VAL A 276 -18.26 -10.21 -3.62
N LEU A 277 -18.65 -11.44 -3.32
CA LEU A 277 -18.71 -12.52 -4.31
C LEU A 277 -19.56 -12.14 -5.53
N GLU A 278 -20.72 -11.52 -5.31
CA GLU A 278 -21.58 -11.01 -6.38
C GLU A 278 -20.90 -9.89 -7.18
N LYS A 279 -20.37 -8.85 -6.51
CA LYS A 279 -19.69 -7.71 -7.14
C LYS A 279 -18.53 -8.13 -8.05
N TYR A 280 -17.77 -9.14 -7.62
CA TYR A 280 -16.58 -9.62 -8.34
C TYR A 280 -16.86 -10.86 -9.22
N ASN A 281 -18.13 -11.24 -9.39
CA ASN A 281 -18.54 -12.41 -10.19
C ASN A 281 -17.78 -13.70 -9.78
N LEU A 282 -17.64 -13.93 -8.48
CA LEU A 282 -16.90 -15.06 -7.90
C LEU A 282 -17.86 -16.15 -7.40
N PRO A 283 -17.59 -17.45 -7.67
CA PRO A 283 -18.41 -18.52 -7.15
C PRO A 283 -18.30 -18.61 -5.62
N SER A 284 -19.41 -18.91 -4.94
CA SER A 284 -19.46 -19.07 -3.47
C SER A 284 -18.47 -20.09 -2.91
N SER A 285 -18.02 -21.05 -3.74
CA SER A 285 -17.00 -22.03 -3.38
C SER A 285 -15.60 -21.45 -3.09
N ILE A 286 -15.37 -20.15 -3.31
CA ILE A 286 -14.14 -19.44 -2.93
C ILE A 286 -14.18 -19.00 -1.46
N GLN A 287 -15.35 -18.89 -0.85
CA GLN A 287 -15.47 -18.49 0.54
C GLN A 287 -14.65 -19.44 1.44
N MET A 288 -14.06 -18.87 2.51
CA MET A 288 -13.42 -19.65 3.56
C MET A 288 -14.40 -20.67 4.15
N ASP A 289 -13.91 -21.88 4.47
CA ASP A 289 -14.67 -22.80 5.30
C ASP A 289 -14.89 -22.22 6.72
N ASP A 290 -15.82 -22.81 7.48
CA ASP A 290 -16.21 -22.32 8.81
C ASP A 290 -15.01 -22.16 9.75
N THR A 291 -14.09 -23.11 9.75
CA THR A 291 -12.90 -23.09 10.62
C THR A 291 -11.96 -21.95 10.25
N SER A 292 -11.72 -21.77 8.96
CA SER A 292 -10.87 -20.71 8.42
C SER A 292 -11.49 -19.34 8.63
N LEU A 293 -12.82 -19.21 8.50
CA LEU A 293 -13.54 -17.98 8.74
C LEU A 293 -13.55 -17.60 10.22
N GLU A 294 -13.75 -18.55 11.14
CA GLU A 294 -13.62 -18.31 12.57
C GLU A 294 -12.20 -17.84 12.94
N ARG A 295 -11.18 -18.43 12.32
CA ARG A 295 -9.79 -17.98 12.48
C ARG A 295 -9.57 -16.58 11.92
N PHE A 296 -10.15 -16.26 10.77
CA PHE A 296 -10.11 -14.92 10.18
C PHE A 296 -10.75 -13.89 11.12
N ILE A 297 -11.94 -14.17 11.65
CA ILE A 297 -12.64 -13.30 12.61
C ILE A 297 -11.77 -13.02 13.85
N LYS A 298 -11.08 -14.04 14.39
CA LYS A 298 -10.16 -13.86 15.53
C LYS A 298 -8.92 -13.01 15.21
N ASN A 299 -8.53 -12.91 13.95
CA ASN A 299 -7.39 -12.10 13.50
C ASN A 299 -7.80 -10.69 13.08
N ALA A 300 -9.07 -10.49 12.73
CA ALA A 300 -9.57 -9.21 12.27
C ALA A 300 -9.27 -8.10 13.28
N TYR A 301 -8.86 -6.95 12.75
CA TYR A 301 -8.50 -5.74 13.52
C TYR A 301 -7.31 -5.86 14.48
N CYS A 302 -6.73 -7.05 14.64
CA CYS A 302 -5.43 -7.21 15.28
C CYS A 302 -4.32 -6.79 14.33
N GLU A 303 -3.21 -6.26 14.84
CA GLU A 303 -2.02 -5.98 14.03
C GLU A 303 -0.82 -6.74 14.60
N TYR A 304 -0.29 -7.69 13.83
CA TYR A 304 0.88 -8.45 14.22
C TYR A 304 2.13 -7.86 13.57
N GLN A 305 3.18 -7.63 14.37
CA GLN A 305 4.40 -7.00 13.89
C GLN A 305 5.04 -7.70 12.67
N PRO A 306 5.09 -9.04 12.58
CA PRO A 306 5.62 -9.69 11.38
C PRO A 306 4.82 -9.35 10.12
N THR A 307 3.49 -9.37 10.20
CA THR A 307 2.62 -9.02 9.08
C THR A 307 2.78 -7.54 8.71
N ASN A 308 2.79 -6.64 9.71
CA ASN A 308 3.03 -5.21 9.51
C ASN A 308 4.36 -4.96 8.78
N ALA A 309 5.43 -5.64 9.17
CA ALA A 309 6.74 -5.49 8.54
C ALA A 309 6.75 -5.95 7.08
N ILE A 310 6.05 -7.05 6.76
CA ILE A 310 5.90 -7.54 5.39
C ILE A 310 5.10 -6.51 4.56
N VAL A 311 3.90 -6.14 5.01
CA VAL A 311 3.01 -5.22 4.28
C VAL A 311 3.69 -3.86 4.12
N GLY A 312 4.22 -3.31 5.21
CA GLY A 312 4.86 -2.00 5.22
C GLY A 312 6.15 -1.97 4.41
N GLY A 313 6.90 -3.08 4.35
CA GLY A 313 8.04 -3.24 3.45
C GLY A 313 7.62 -3.19 1.97
N VAL A 314 6.60 -3.97 1.60
CA VAL A 314 6.08 -4.03 0.22
C VAL A 314 5.51 -2.69 -0.21
N VAL A 315 4.66 -2.07 0.61
CA VAL A 315 4.07 -0.75 0.32
C VAL A 315 5.17 0.30 0.17
N SER A 316 6.18 0.31 1.05
CA SER A 316 7.29 1.28 0.95
C SER A 316 8.12 1.07 -0.31
N GLN A 317 8.32 -0.18 -0.73
CA GLN A 317 9.01 -0.48 -1.98
C GLN A 317 8.20 -0.01 -3.20
N ASP A 318 6.88 -0.21 -3.21
CA ASP A 318 6.00 0.29 -4.27
C ASP A 318 6.01 1.82 -4.36
N ILE A 319 6.02 2.50 -3.21
CA ILE A 319 6.17 3.97 -3.14
C ILE A 319 7.49 4.40 -3.79
N ILE A 320 8.59 3.74 -3.44
CA ILE A 320 9.91 4.04 -4.01
C ILE A 320 9.89 3.78 -5.51
N ASN A 321 9.43 2.60 -5.95
CA ASN A 321 9.35 2.20 -7.35
C ASN A 321 8.53 3.19 -8.19
N MET A 322 7.41 3.70 -7.64
CA MET A 322 6.60 4.74 -8.27
C MET A 322 7.38 6.05 -8.42
N LEU A 323 8.06 6.52 -7.38
CA LEU A 323 8.80 7.79 -7.38
C LEU A 323 10.05 7.75 -8.28
N VAL A 324 10.65 6.58 -8.47
CA VAL A 324 11.91 6.42 -9.19
C VAL A 324 11.76 5.74 -10.56
N HIS A 325 10.54 5.36 -10.94
CA HIS A 325 10.19 4.70 -12.21
C HIS A 325 10.98 3.41 -12.48
N LYS A 326 11.34 2.69 -11.42
CA LYS A 326 12.16 1.48 -11.46
C LYS A 326 11.34 0.33 -10.89
N GLU A 327 10.95 -0.61 -11.75
CA GLU A 327 9.97 -1.68 -11.48
C GLU A 327 8.51 -1.24 -11.41
N VAL A 328 7.62 -2.19 -11.70
CA VAL A 328 6.17 -1.97 -11.73
C VAL A 328 5.61 -2.17 -10.33
N PRO A 329 4.98 -1.14 -9.71
CA PRO A 329 4.27 -1.31 -8.46
C PRO A 329 3.10 -2.28 -8.61
N ILE A 330 2.58 -2.83 -7.50
CA ILE A 330 1.41 -3.71 -7.51
C ILE A 330 0.26 -3.06 -8.30
N ASN A 331 -0.32 -3.79 -9.26
CA ASN A 331 -1.46 -3.36 -10.07
C ASN A 331 -2.62 -4.37 -9.92
N ASN A 332 -3.65 -4.10 -9.11
CA ASN A 332 -3.79 -2.98 -8.20
C ASN A 332 -4.15 -3.39 -6.77
N VAL A 333 -4.51 -4.64 -6.53
CA VAL A 333 -4.80 -5.18 -5.21
C VAL A 333 -3.88 -6.34 -4.90
N SER A 334 -3.30 -6.38 -3.70
CA SER A 334 -2.61 -7.54 -3.18
C SER A 334 -3.18 -7.95 -1.84
N VAL A 335 -3.21 -9.26 -1.61
CA VAL A 335 -3.71 -9.86 -0.37
C VAL A 335 -2.61 -10.68 0.22
N ILE A 336 -2.38 -10.53 1.52
CA ILE A 336 -1.45 -11.34 2.29
C ILE A 336 -2.26 -12.35 3.08
N ASP A 337 -1.87 -13.61 2.96
CA ASP A 337 -2.41 -14.74 3.72
C ASP A 337 -1.24 -15.47 4.40
N GLY A 338 -0.94 -15.03 5.62
CA GLY A 338 0.17 -15.55 6.41
C GLY A 338 -0.02 -16.98 6.89
N PHE A 339 -1.23 -17.55 6.82
CA PHE A 339 -1.43 -18.98 7.14
C PHE A 339 -1.01 -19.88 5.98
N ASN A 340 -1.18 -19.41 4.74
CA ASN A 340 -0.74 -20.12 3.54
C ASN A 340 0.62 -19.65 3.02
N CYS A 341 1.20 -18.61 3.64
CA CYS A 341 2.43 -17.95 3.20
C CYS A 341 2.33 -17.42 1.76
N GLU A 342 1.19 -16.87 1.39
CA GLU A 342 0.92 -16.36 0.05
C GLU A 342 0.71 -14.84 0.05
N MET A 343 1.13 -14.18 -1.03
CA MET A 343 0.82 -12.78 -1.31
C MET A 343 0.38 -12.58 -2.77
N PRO A 344 -0.80 -13.12 -3.17
CA PRO A 344 -1.28 -12.95 -4.53
C PRO A 344 -1.58 -11.49 -4.86
N VAL A 345 -1.39 -11.16 -6.14
CA VAL A 345 -1.76 -9.86 -6.73
C VAL A 345 -2.92 -10.08 -7.70
N TYR A 346 -3.91 -9.20 -7.63
CA TYR A 346 -5.10 -9.17 -8.46
C TYR A 346 -5.22 -7.81 -9.12
N ASN A 347 -5.46 -7.83 -10.42
CA ASN A 347 -5.96 -6.67 -11.15
C ASN A 347 -7.50 -6.76 -11.11
N LEU A 348 -8.17 -5.74 -10.57
CA LEU A 348 -9.61 -5.73 -10.27
C LEU A 348 -10.32 -4.51 -10.87
#